data_AF-A0A8T4L1H6-F1
#
_entry.id   AF-A0A8T4L1H6-F1
#
_cell.length_a   1.000
_cell.length_b   1.000
_cell.length_c   1.000
_cell.angle_alpha   90.00
_cell.angle_beta   90.00
_cell.angle_gamma   90.00
#
_symmetry.space_group_name_H-M   'P 1'
#
loop_
_entity.id
_entity.type
_entity.pdbx_description
1 polymer ?
#
loop_
_entity_poly.entity_id
_entity_poly.type
_entity_poly.pdbx_seq_one_letter_code
_entity_poly.pdbx_strand_id
1 'polypeptide(L)' 'MTSTTVCIRGIETGVYMMAKARSAELGISLGIAVNRALEKWAKEEKPRKNPKEFLEFKPINFHIGSTDAISEIDKVLYEG' A
#
# COMPACT_ATOMS: atom_id res chain seq x y z
N MET A 1 8.25 12.42 13.00
CA MET A 1 7.05 12.61 12.16
C MET A 1 7.40 13.59 11.07
N THR A 2 7.36 13.17 9.81
CA THR A 2 7.54 14.08 8.66
C THR A 2 6.18 14.65 8.29
N SER A 3 6.08 15.97 8.20
CA SER A 3 4.88 16.70 7.76
C SER A 3 5.13 17.21 6.35
N THR A 4 4.27 16.84 5.40
CA THR A 4 4.35 17.28 4.00
C THR A 4 3.17 18.20 3.70
N THR A 5 3.46 19.38 3.15
CA THR A 5 2.42 20.32 2.72
C THR A 5 2.05 20.04 1.26
N VAL A 6 0.75 19.88 0.98
CA VAL A 6 0.24 19.56 -0.35
C VAL A 6 -0.88 20.53 -0.72
N CYS A 7 -0.88 21.02 -1.95
CA CYS A 7 -1.98 21.81 -2.51
C CYS A 7 -2.86 20.90 -3.37
N ILE A 8 -4.13 20.74 -2.99
CA ILE A 8 -5.12 19.97 -3.75
C ILE A 8 -5.90 20.92 -4.65
N ARG A 9 -5.96 20.63 -5.96
CA ARG A 9 -6.70 21.42 -6.96
C ARG A 9 -7.91 20.62 -7.45
N GLY A 10 -8.90 21.30 -8.04
CA GLY A 10 -10.07 20.66 -8.65
C GLY A 10 -11.17 20.26 -7.67
N ILE A 11 -11.16 20.78 -6.44
CA ILE A 11 -12.25 20.57 -5.48
C ILE A 11 -13.38 21.52 -5.83
N GLU A 12 -14.59 20.98 -5.99
CA GLU A 12 -15.80 21.78 -6.14
C GLU A 12 -16.03 22.65 -4.90
N THR A 13 -16.38 23.93 -5.11
CA THR A 13 -16.56 24.91 -4.03
C THR A 13 -17.59 24.45 -3.00
N GLY A 14 -18.69 23.80 -3.43
CA GLY A 14 -19.70 23.26 -2.52
C GLY A 14 -19.14 22.19 -1.58
N VAL A 15 -18.39 21.23 -2.13
CA VAL A 15 -17.74 20.15 -1.36
C VAL A 15 -16.74 20.73 -0.36
N TYR A 16 -15.94 21.72 -0.76
CA TYR A 16 -15.00 22.39 0.15
C TYR A 16 -15.73 23.05 1.32
N MET A 17 -16.82 23.78 1.07
CA MET A 17 -17.59 24.46 2.11
C MET A 17 -18.23 23.47 3.08
N MET A 18 -18.82 22.38 2.57
CA MET A 18 -19.38 21.33 3.41
C MET A 18 -18.32 20.65 4.28
N ALA A 19 -17.17 20.30 3.70
CA ALA A 19 -16.06 19.70 4.44
C ALA A 19 -15.52 20.64 5.52
N LYS A 20 -15.41 21.94 5.21
CA LYS A 20 -15.00 22.97 6.16
C LYS A 20 -15.98 23.10 7.31
N ALA A 21 -17.28 23.23 7.04
CA ALA A 21 -18.32 23.30 8.05
C ALA A 21 -18.30 22.07 8.97
N ARG A 22 -18.25 20.88 8.37
CA ARG A 22 -18.21 19.62 9.12
C ARG A 22 -16.95 19.46 9.97
N SER A 23 -15.80 19.94 9.48
CA SER A 23 -14.56 19.93 10.26
C SER A 23 -14.66 20.85 11.48
N ALA A 24 -15.31 22.01 11.33
CA ALA A 24 -15.52 22.95 12.42
C ALA A 24 -16.49 22.39 13.48
N GLU A 25 -17.59 21.75 13.07
CA GLU A 25 -18.52 21.06 13.99
C GLU A 25 -17.83 19.98 14.82
N LEU A 26 -16.86 19.28 14.23
CA LEU A 26 -16.09 18.22 14.88
C LEU A 26 -14.88 18.75 15.68
N GLY A 27 -14.64 20.06 15.68
CA GLY A 27 -13.50 20.68 16.37
C GLY A 27 -12.13 20.25 15.82
N ILE A 28 -12.06 19.86 14.54
CA ILE A 28 -10.82 19.43 13.89
C ILE A 28 -10.44 20.35 12.74
N SER A 29 -9.14 20.38 12.39
CA SER A 29 -8.71 21.09 11.20
C SER A 29 -9.14 20.36 9.93
N LEU A 30 -9.32 21.11 8.83
CA LEU A 30 -9.63 20.55 7.53
C LEU A 30 -8.56 19.54 7.07
N GLY A 31 -7.29 19.78 7.37
CA GLY A 31 -6.21 18.84 7.06
C GLY A 31 -6.36 17.49 7.77
N ILE A 32 -6.79 17.48 9.05
CA ILE A 32 -7.08 16.23 9.77
C ILE A 32 -8.27 15.51 9.13
N ALA A 33 -9.31 16.25 8.73
CA ALA A 33 -10.47 15.67 8.04
C ALA A 33 -10.06 15.03 6.69
N VAL A 34 -9.21 15.69 5.91
CA VAL A 34 -8.66 15.18 4.65
C VAL A 34 -7.82 13.93 4.90
N ASN A 35 -6.94 13.93 5.90
CA ASN A 35 -6.15 12.74 6.23
C ASN A 35 -7.02 11.54 6.57
N ARG A 36 -8.09 11.74 7.37
CA ARG A 36 -9.05 10.68 7.71
C ARG A 36 -9.80 10.16 6.47
N ALA A 37 -10.17 11.06 5.56
CA ALA A 37 -10.85 10.68 4.32
C ALA A 37 -9.91 9.86 3.41
N LEU A 38 -8.66 10.31 3.23
CA LEU A 38 -7.64 9.61 2.46
C LEU A 38 -7.32 8.25 3.06
N GLU A 39 -7.23 8.14 4.38
CA GLU A 39 -6.98 6.87 5.06
C GLU A 39 -8.10 5.87 4.83
N LYS A 40 -9.37 6.32 4.87
CA LYS A 40 -10.53 5.46 4.55
C LYS A 40 -10.51 5.02 3.10
N TRP A 41 -10.37 5.97 2.18
CA TRP A 41 -10.33 5.71 0.74
C TRP A 41 -9.22 4.72 0.36
N ALA A 42 -7.99 4.93 0.86
CA ALA A 42 -6.87 4.02 0.60
C ALA A 42 -7.05 2.61 1.20
N LYS A 43 -7.81 2.48 2.30
CA LYS A 43 -8.13 1.17 2.89
C LYS A 43 -9.26 0.45 2.16
N GLU A 44 -10.22 1.19 1.63
CA GLU A 44 -11.36 0.67 0.85
C GLU A 44 -10.92 0.24 -0.55
N GLU A 45 -9.96 0.93 -1.16
CA GLU A 45 -9.38 0.60 -2.47
C GLU A 45 -8.28 -0.45 -2.43
N LYS A 46 -8.21 -1.32 -1.40
CA LYS A 46 -7.38 -2.51 -1.55
C LYS A 46 -7.87 -3.23 -2.81
N PRO A 47 -7.04 -3.39 -3.86
CA PRO A 47 -7.44 -4.20 -4.99
C PRO A 47 -7.85 -5.53 -4.40
N ARG A 48 -9.05 -6.02 -4.78
CA ARG A 48 -9.43 -7.40 -4.48
C ARG A 48 -8.26 -8.22 -4.99
N LYS A 49 -7.37 -8.67 -4.09
CA LYS A 49 -6.21 -9.47 -4.45
C LYS A 49 -6.78 -10.62 -5.24
N ASN A 50 -6.61 -10.60 -6.56
CA ASN A 50 -7.01 -11.72 -7.37
C ASN A 50 -6.20 -12.89 -6.80
N PRO A 51 -6.83 -14.01 -6.37
CA PRO A 51 -6.07 -15.15 -5.89
C PRO A 51 -5.08 -15.69 -6.94
N LYS A 52 -5.20 -15.25 -8.19
CA LYS A 52 -4.24 -15.49 -9.28
C LYS A 52 -2.91 -14.74 -9.13
N GLU A 53 -2.85 -13.60 -8.43
CA GLU A 53 -1.60 -12.83 -8.22
C GLU A 53 -0.68 -13.48 -7.17
N PHE A 54 -1.17 -14.43 -6.38
CA PHE A 54 -0.31 -15.25 -5.50
C PHE A 54 0.55 -16.27 -6.27
N LEU A 55 0.23 -16.54 -7.54
CA LEU A 55 1.02 -17.41 -8.41
C LEU A 55 2.04 -16.62 -9.26
N GLU A 56 1.96 -15.29 -9.28
CA GLU A 56 2.95 -14.41 -9.90
C GLU A 56 3.90 -13.84 -8.84
N PHE A 57 4.52 -14.71 -8.05
CA PHE A 57 5.78 -14.35 -7.43
C PHE A 57 6.78 -14.08 -8.56
N LYS A 58 7.06 -12.79 -8.82
CA LYS A 58 8.27 -12.39 -9.52
C LYS A 58 9.43 -13.16 -8.90
N PRO A 59 10.30 -13.84 -9.69
CA PRO A 59 11.48 -14.45 -9.12
C PRO A 59 12.26 -13.34 -8.42
N ILE A 60 12.40 -13.48 -7.11
CA ILE A 60 13.35 -12.72 -6.31
C ILE A 60 14.68 -12.88 -7.04
N ASN A 61 15.36 -11.77 -7.36
CA ASN A 61 16.70 -11.80 -7.92
C ASN A 61 17.62 -12.60 -6.98
N PHE A 62 17.72 -13.90 -7.22
CA PHE A 62 18.79 -14.74 -6.69
C PHE A 62 20.02 -14.46 -7.55
N HIS A 63 20.60 -13.28 -7.38
CA HIS A 63 21.98 -13.05 -7.74
C HIS A 63 22.77 -12.90 -6.45
N ILE A 64 23.70 -13.85 -6.29
CA ILE A 64 24.81 -13.94 -5.33
C ILE A 64 24.59 -15.00 -4.24
N GLY A 65 25.06 -16.22 -4.56
CA GLY A 65 25.66 -17.14 -3.60
C GLY A 65 24.81 -18.29 -3.07
N SER A 66 24.49 -19.30 -3.89
CA SER A 66 24.21 -20.65 -3.37
C SER A 66 24.33 -21.70 -4.48
N THR A 67 25.54 -21.88 -5.01
CA THR A 67 25.85 -22.97 -5.94
C THR A 67 25.79 -24.35 -5.25
N ASP A 68 25.73 -24.39 -3.91
CA ASP A 68 25.88 -25.63 -3.14
C ASP A 68 24.57 -26.40 -2.89
N ALA A 69 23.41 -25.78 -3.09
CA ALA A 69 22.12 -26.40 -2.76
C ALA A 69 21.67 -27.49 -3.77
N ILE A 70 22.18 -27.46 -5.00
CA ILE A 70 21.80 -28.44 -6.03
C ILE A 70 22.58 -29.75 -5.85
N SER A 71 23.84 -29.68 -5.41
CA SER A 71 24.67 -30.86 -5.15
C SER A 71 24.22 -31.68 -3.93
N GLU A 72 23.58 -31.06 -2.93
CA GLU A 72 23.07 -31.79 -1.76
C GLU A 72 21.80 -32.59 -2.06
N ILE A 73 20.98 -32.13 -3.01
CA ILE A 73 19.73 -32.81 -3.39
C ILE A 73 20.03 -34.07 -4.22
N ASP A 74 21.02 -34.00 -5.12
CA ASP A 74 21.41 -35.14 -5.96
C ASP A 74 21.98 -36.31 -5.13
N LYS A 75 22.67 -36.02 -4.02
CA LYS A 75 23.17 -37.06 -3.11
C LYS A 75 22.06 -37.84 -2.42
N VAL A 76 21.00 -37.17 -1.96
CA VAL A 76 19.89 -37.83 -1.24
C VAL A 76 19.00 -38.66 -2.17
N LEU A 77 18.93 -38.29 -3.45
CA LEU A 77 18.08 -38.96 -4.44
C LEU A 77 18.77 -40.11 -5.18
N TYR A 78 20.09 -40.06 -5.35
CA TYR A 78 20.83 -41.05 -6.14
C TYR A 78 21.85 -41.89 -5.37
N GLU A 79 22.18 -41.54 -4.13
CA GLU A 79 23.01 -42.36 -3.24
C GLU A 79 22.22 -42.69 -1.96
N GLY A 80 21.81 -43.95 -1.82
CA GLY A 80 21.19 -44.48 -0.61
C GLY A 80 22.14 -44.62 0.58
#